data_AF-A0A5K0VYB9-F1
#
_entry.id   AF-A0A5K0VYB9-F1
#
_cell.length_a   1.000
_cell.length_b   1.000
_cell.length_c   1.000
_cell.angle_alpha   90.00
_cell.angle_beta   90.00
_cell.angle_gamma   90.00
#
_symmetry.space_group_name_H-M   'P 1'
#
loop_
_entity.id
_entity.type
_entity.pdbx_description
1 polymer ?
#
loop_
_entity_poly.entity_id
_entity_poly.type
_entity_poly.pdbx_seq_one_letter_code
_entity_poly.pdbx_strand_id
1 'polypeptide(L)'
;LFVEEVMELVELTSLRESLVGLPGVNGLSIEQRKRLTIAVELVANPSIIFMDEPTSGLDARAAAIVMRTVRNTVDTGRTVVCTIHQPSIDIFEAFDEVRML
;
A
#
# COMPACT_ATOMS: atom_id res chain seq x y z
N LEU A 1 -16.49 -4.29 11.45
CA LEU A 1 -16.89 -4.45 10.04
C LEU A 1 -15.92 -3.72 9.13
N PHE A 2 -15.89 -2.38 9.15
CA PHE A 2 -15.03 -1.60 8.25
C PHE A 2 -13.51 -1.86 8.40
N VAL A 3 -13.01 -1.99 9.63
CA VAL A 3 -11.57 -2.31 9.84
C VAL A 3 -11.19 -3.67 9.26
N GLU A 4 -12.07 -4.68 9.33
CA GLU A 4 -11.82 -6.00 8.75
C GLU A 4 -11.77 -5.93 7.21
N GLU A 5 -12.67 -5.15 6.60
CA GLU A 5 -12.66 -4.89 5.15
C GLU A 5 -11.35 -4.21 4.72
N VAL A 6 -10.88 -3.21 5.48
CA VAL A 6 -9.59 -2.56 5.21
C VAL A 6 -8.44 -3.55 5.37
N MET A 7 -8.45 -4.38 6.42
CA MET A 7 -7.42 -5.39 6.65
C MET A 7 -7.34 -6.43 5.51
N GLU A 8 -8.48 -6.82 4.95
CA GLU A 8 -8.54 -7.71 3.78
C GLU A 8 -8.01 -7.00 2.53
N LEU A 9 -8.41 -5.75 2.29
CA LEU A 9 -7.99 -4.94 1.16
C LEU A 9 -6.47 -4.72 1.12
N VAL A 10 -5.85 -4.51 2.29
CA VAL A 10 -4.40 -4.39 2.44
C VAL A 10 -3.69 -5.73 2.67
N GLU A 11 -4.40 -6.86 2.62
CA GLU A 11 -3.86 -8.22 2.79
C GLU A 11 -3.08 -8.43 4.10
N LEU A 12 -3.54 -7.82 5.19
CA LEU A 12 -2.92 -7.93 6.53
C LEU A 12 -3.73 -8.79 7.51
N THR A 13 -4.84 -9.40 7.10
CA THR A 13 -5.72 -10.20 7.97
C THR A 13 -4.98 -11.29 8.75
N SER A 14 -3.99 -11.96 8.13
CA SER A 14 -3.16 -12.99 8.79
C SER A 14 -2.24 -12.44 9.89
N LEU A 15 -2.03 -11.11 9.92
CA LEU A 15 -1.13 -10.41 10.84
C LEU A 15 -1.88 -9.60 11.89
N ARG A 16 -3.21 -9.75 12.01
CA ARG A 16 -4.06 -8.93 12.91
C ARG A 16 -3.61 -8.91 14.38
N GLU A 17 -3.06 -10.02 14.88
CA GLU A 17 -2.55 -10.14 16.27
C GLU A 17 -1.02 -10.02 16.35
N SER A 18 -0.36 -9.69 15.23
CA SER A 18 1.09 -9.56 15.19
C SER A 18 1.55 -8.25 15.83
N LEU A 19 2.66 -8.30 16.55
CA LEU A 19 3.28 -7.10 17.09
C LEU A 19 3.79 -6.21 15.94
N VAL A 20 3.36 -4.95 15.91
CA VAL A 20 3.89 -3.96 14.95
C VAL A 20 5.40 -3.84 15.10
N GLY A 21 5.90 -3.66 16.32
CA GLY A 21 7.34 -3.64 16.64
C GLY A 21 8.08 -2.40 16.13
N LEU A 22 9.41 -2.40 16.24
CA LEU A 22 10.28 -1.31 15.80
C LEU A 22 10.90 -1.62 14.42
N PRO A 23 10.89 -0.66 13.46
CA PRO A 23 11.47 -0.87 12.14
C PRO A 23 12.92 -1.34 12.21
N GLY A 24 13.25 -2.41 11.48
CA GLY A 24 14.61 -2.99 11.44
C GLY A 24 15.04 -3.76 12.69
N VAL A 25 14.19 -3.87 13.72
CA VAL A 25 14.51 -4.58 14.97
C VAL A 25 13.62 -5.81 15.17
N ASN A 26 12.29 -5.64 15.15
CA ASN A 26 11.33 -6.73 15.40
C ASN A 26 9.94 -6.42 14.83
N GLY A 27 9.03 -7.39 14.87
CA GLY A 27 7.64 -7.23 14.43
C GLY A 27 7.51 -7.26 12.91
N LEU A 28 6.73 -6.32 12.36
CA LEU A 28 6.39 -6.30 10.94
C LEU A 28 7.60 -5.97 10.05
N SER A 29 7.62 -6.59 8.86
CA SER A 29 8.55 -6.23 7.79
C SER A 29 8.30 -4.81 7.29
N ILE A 30 9.27 -4.22 6.57
CA ILE A 30 9.14 -2.86 6.01
C ILE A 30 7.92 -2.77 5.08
N GLU A 31 7.75 -3.78 4.24
CA GLU A 31 6.63 -3.95 3.30
C GLU A 31 5.28 -3.99 4.03
N GLN A 32 5.15 -4.84 5.06
CA GLN A 32 3.94 -4.95 5.87
C GLN A 32 3.61 -3.65 6.60
N ARG A 33 4.63 -2.93 7.09
CA ARG A 33 4.44 -1.62 7.72
C ARG A 33 3.90 -0.58 6.74
N LYS A 34 4.39 -0.57 5.50
CA LYS A 34 3.86 0.34 4.48
C LYS A 34 2.38 0.07 4.20
N ARG A 35 1.99 -1.20 4.03
CA ARG A 35 0.57 -1.58 3.91
C ARG A 35 -0.24 -1.21 5.15
N LEU A 36 0.33 -1.36 6.34
CA LEU A 36 -0.34 -0.93 7.59
C LEU A 36 -0.53 0.60 7.63
N THR A 37 0.45 1.38 7.19
CA THR A 37 0.30 2.85 7.07
C THR A 37 -0.81 3.21 6.11
N ILE A 38 -0.89 2.55 4.94
CA ILE A 38 -2.01 2.73 4.01
C ILE A 38 -3.34 2.37 4.69
N ALA A 39 -3.40 1.25 5.41
CA ALA A 39 -4.60 0.83 6.13
C ALA A 39 -5.09 1.88 7.14
N VAL A 40 -4.17 2.51 7.88
CA VAL A 40 -4.51 3.58 8.84
C VAL A 40 -5.20 4.76 8.14
N GLU A 41 -4.72 5.17 6.97
CA GLU A 41 -5.35 6.24 6.19
C GLU A 41 -6.71 5.80 5.60
N LEU A 42 -6.83 4.54 5.17
CA LEU A 42 -8.08 4.01 4.62
C LEU A 42 -9.21 3.90 5.64
N VAL A 43 -8.89 3.73 6.93
CA VAL A 43 -9.90 3.70 8.01
C VAL A 43 -10.63 5.05 8.15
N ALA A 44 -10.05 6.16 7.66
CA ALA A 44 -10.77 7.44 7.55
C ALA A 44 -11.82 7.47 6.43
N ASN A 45 -11.92 6.39 5.62
CA ASN A 45 -12.79 6.25 4.46
C ASN A 45 -12.70 7.40 3.44
N PRO A 46 -11.48 7.80 2.99
CA PRO A 46 -11.33 8.86 1.99
C PRO A 46 -11.81 8.40 0.62
N SER A 47 -12.32 9.34 -0.18
CA SER A 47 -12.64 9.13 -1.60
C SER A 47 -11.44 9.34 -2.53
N ILE A 48 -10.47 10.15 -2.11
CA ILE A 48 -9.24 10.46 -2.83
C ILE A 48 -8.05 10.29 -1.87
N ILE A 49 -7.02 9.58 -2.30
CA ILE A 49 -5.84 9.27 -1.50
C ILE A 49 -4.59 9.74 -2.26
N PHE A 50 -3.69 10.42 -1.54
CA PHE A 50 -2.40 10.83 -2.07
C PHE A 50 -1.31 9.99 -1.40
N MET A 51 -0.40 9.42 -2.19
CA MET A 51 0.74 8.65 -1.67
C MET A 51 2.04 9.16 -2.26
N ASP A 52 2.97 9.56 -1.40
CA ASP A 52 4.31 9.98 -1.84
C ASP A 52 5.27 8.79 -1.78
N GLU A 53 5.75 8.35 -2.94
CA GLU A 53 6.69 7.24 -3.15
C GLU A 53 6.40 5.98 -2.30
N PRO A 54 5.22 5.34 -2.44
CA PRO A 54 4.83 4.20 -1.62
C PRO A 54 5.79 3.00 -1.77
N THR A 55 6.58 2.92 -2.82
CA THR A 55 7.54 1.83 -3.08
C THR A 55 8.97 2.11 -2.58
N SER A 56 9.26 3.31 -2.07
CA SER A 56 10.61 3.70 -1.65
C SER A 56 11.19 2.78 -0.56
N GLY A 57 12.45 2.38 -0.70
CA GLY A 57 13.15 1.50 0.24
C GLY A 57 12.70 0.03 0.20
N LEU A 58 11.96 -0.38 -0.82
CA LEU A 58 11.55 -1.78 -1.03
C LEU A 58 12.31 -2.40 -2.22
N ASP A 59 12.52 -3.71 -2.15
CA ASP A 59 12.89 -4.48 -3.33
C ASP A 59 11.70 -4.62 -4.30
N ALA A 60 11.96 -5.09 -5.52
CA ALA A 60 10.94 -5.19 -6.57
C ALA A 60 9.72 -6.04 -6.16
N ARG A 61 9.94 -7.12 -5.40
CA ARG A 61 8.85 -8.01 -4.95
C ARG A 61 7.99 -7.31 -3.91
N ALA A 62 8.61 -6.71 -2.90
CA ALA A 62 7.92 -5.98 -1.85
C ALA A 62 7.17 -4.76 -2.41
N ALA A 63 7.78 -4.02 -3.35
CA ALA A 63 7.14 -2.92 -4.05
C ALA A 63 5.88 -3.37 -4.81
N ALA A 64 5.94 -4.51 -5.50
CA ALA A 64 4.78 -5.08 -6.20
C ALA A 64 3.64 -5.46 -5.24
N ILE A 65 3.95 -5.98 -4.04
CA ILE A 65 2.94 -6.29 -3.01
C ILE A 65 2.26 -5.00 -2.52
N VAL A 66 3.04 -3.95 -2.24
CA VAL A 66 2.47 -2.64 -1.86
C VAL A 66 1.60 -2.07 -2.98
N MET A 67 2.05 -2.13 -4.23
CA MET A 67 1.28 -1.63 -5.37
C MET A 67 0.01 -2.45 -5.64
N ARG A 68 -0.01 -3.74 -5.31
CA ARG A 68 -1.25 -4.53 -5.33
C ARG A 68 -2.27 -4.01 -4.32
N THR A 69 -1.85 -3.64 -3.11
CA THR A 69 -2.73 -2.97 -2.15
C THR A 69 -3.28 -1.63 -2.67
N VAL A 70 -2.44 -0.86 -3.36
CA VAL A 70 -2.88 0.38 -4.03
C VAL A 70 -3.93 0.07 -5.10
N ARG A 71 -3.70 -0.95 -5.94
CA ARG A 71 -4.64 -1.39 -6.98
C ARG A 71 -5.98 -1.84 -6.38
N ASN A 72 -5.95 -2.71 -5.36
CA ASN A 72 -7.14 -3.15 -4.61
C ASN A 72 -7.93 -1.95 -4.06
N THR A 73 -7.23 -0.91 -3.60
CA THR A 73 -7.87 0.33 -3.14
C THR A 73 -8.61 1.03 -4.25
N VAL A 74 -8.00 1.19 -5.42
CA VAL A 74 -8.63 1.85 -6.57
C VAL A 74 -9.85 1.05 -7.04
N ASP A 75 -9.78 -0.27 -7.03
CA ASP A 75 -10.86 -1.17 -7.49
C ASP A 75 -12.13 -1.08 -6.62
N THR A 76 -12.04 -0.49 -5.43
CA THR A 76 -13.22 -0.14 -4.61
C THR A 76 -13.94 1.13 -5.06
N GLY A 77 -13.49 1.79 -6.14
CA GLY A 77 -14.03 3.04 -6.65
C GLY A 77 -13.40 4.30 -6.04
N ARG A 78 -12.28 4.16 -5.31
CA ARG A 78 -11.52 5.29 -4.76
C ARG A 78 -10.48 5.78 -5.76
N THR A 79 -10.18 7.08 -5.73
CA THR A 79 -9.09 7.64 -6.54
C THR A 79 -7.79 7.62 -5.76
N VAL A 80 -6.70 7.14 -6.36
CA VAL A 80 -5.36 7.23 -5.79
C VAL A 80 -4.46 8.03 -6.73
N VAL A 81 -3.75 9.00 -6.19
CA VAL A 81 -2.68 9.73 -6.88
C VAL A 81 -1.38 9.44 -6.14
N CYS A 82 -0.37 8.92 -6.85
CA CYS A 82 0.91 8.66 -6.23
C CYS A 82 2.10 9.00 -7.12
N THR A 83 3.23 9.27 -6.47
CA THR A 83 4.55 9.41 -7.10
C THR A 83 5.29 8.09 -7.03
N ILE A 84 6.01 7.70 -8.07
CA ILE A 84 6.88 6.51 -8.05
C ILE A 84 8.23 6.88 -8.63
N HIS A 85 9.28 6.73 -7.82
CA HIS A 85 10.65 6.85 -8.29
C HIS A 85 11.09 5.54 -8.95
N GLN A 86 11.34 5.58 -10.27
CA GLN A 86 11.87 4.45 -11.05
C GLN A 86 11.04 3.14 -10.92
N PRO A 87 9.80 3.09 -11.45
CA PRO A 87 8.98 1.89 -11.39
C PRO A 87 9.60 0.73 -12.20
N SER A 88 9.40 -0.50 -11.74
CA SER A 88 9.53 -1.68 -12.60
C SER A 88 8.45 -1.67 -13.69
N ILE A 89 8.61 -2.48 -14.73
CA ILE A 89 7.59 -2.63 -15.79
C ILE A 89 6.24 -3.04 -15.20
N ASP A 90 6.22 -4.03 -14.30
CA ASP A 90 4.99 -4.50 -13.66
C ASP A 90 4.26 -3.40 -12.89
N ILE A 91 5.01 -2.51 -12.21
CA ILE A 91 4.43 -1.39 -11.47
C ILE A 91 3.95 -0.31 -12.43
N PHE A 92 4.72 -0.03 -13.49
CA PHE A 92 4.36 0.96 -14.50
C PHE A 92 3.06 0.61 -15.22
N GLU A 93 2.88 -0.67 -15.58
CA GLU A 93 1.68 -1.16 -16.27
C GLU A 93 0.44 -1.23 -15.36
N ALA A 94 0.60 -1.11 -14.04
CA ALA A 94 -0.52 -1.11 -13.09
C ALA A 94 -1.26 0.25 -13.01
N PHE A 95 -0.72 1.31 -13.61
CA PHE A 95 -1.31 2.65 -13.62
C PHE A 95 -2.38 2.80 -14.70
N ASP A 96 -3.53 3.37 -14.32
CA ASP A 96 -4.59 3.75 -15.28
C ASP A 96 -4.18 4.98 -16.11
N GLU A 97 -3.53 5.96 -15.46
CA GLU A 97 -2.95 7.14 -16.10
C GLU A 97 -1.56 7.42 -15.55
N VAL A 98 -0.62 7.78 -16.43
CA VAL A 98 0.75 8.15 -16.06
C VAL A 98 1.04 9.57 -16.53
N ARG A 99 1.61 10.39 -15.65
CA ARG A 99 2.16 11.71 -15.97
C ARG A 99 3.65 11.72 -15.62
N MET A 100 4.47 12.19 -16.54
CA MET A 100 5.90 12.41 -16.30
C MET A 100 6.13 13.90 -16.04
N LEU A 101 6.88 14.20 -14.98
CA LEU A 101 7.27 15.55 -14.56
C LEU A 101 8.78 15.74 -14.70
#